data_AF-A0A3P6C4V1-F1
#
_entry.id   AF-A0A3P6C4V1-F1
#
_cell.length_a   1.000
_cell.length_b   1.000
_cell.length_c   1.000
_cell.angle_alpha   90.00
_cell.angle_beta   90.00
_cell.angle_gamma   90.00
#
_symmetry.space_group_name_H-M   'P 1'
#
loop_
_entity.id
_entity.type
_entity.pdbx_description
1 polymer ?
#
loop_
_entity_poly.entity_id
_entity_poly.type
_entity_poly.pdbx_seq_one_letter_code
_entity_poly.pdbx_strand_id
1 'polypeptide(L)'
;MGTFYECFVAMASSVWTLNKLALSFDPEVEIIQVESGVDFSIVFMEDVLRRKEDKRLTVNLTRGKVVGFTVVPEFKVGCTVIQSQVYLTSLKCK
;
A
#
# COMPACT_ATOMS: atom_id res chain seq x y z
N MET A 1 -32.04 -24.82 7.87
CA MET A 1 -31.54 -24.04 9.04
C MET A 1 -30.05 -24.20 9.29
N GLY A 2 -29.36 -25.29 8.89
CA GLY A 2 -27.92 -25.48 9.15
C GLY A 2 -26.97 -24.64 8.29
N THR A 3 -27.27 -24.43 7.01
CA THR A 3 -26.33 -23.80 6.06
C THR A 3 -26.02 -22.34 6.35
N PHE A 4 -26.99 -21.53 6.78
CA PHE A 4 -26.73 -20.14 7.17
C PHE A 4 -25.87 -20.07 8.43
N TYR A 5 -26.16 -20.92 9.42
CA TYR A 5 -25.40 -20.99 10.67
C TYR A 5 -23.95 -21.40 10.41
N GLU A 6 -23.72 -22.41 9.57
CA GLU A 6 -22.38 -22.85 9.17
C GLU A 6 -21.60 -21.73 8.44
N CYS A 7 -22.24 -21.04 7.49
CA CYS A 7 -21.62 -19.89 6.81
C CYS A 7 -21.29 -18.76 7.80
N PHE A 8 -22.19 -18.47 8.73
CA PHE A 8 -21.96 -17.44 9.74
C PHE A 8 -20.80 -17.80 10.68
N VAL A 9 -20.76 -19.04 11.16
CA VAL A 9 -19.67 -19.53 12.02
C VAL A 9 -18.34 -19.55 11.29
N ALA A 10 -18.31 -19.96 10.01
CA ALA A 10 -17.10 -19.94 9.18
C ALA A 10 -16.58 -18.51 8.97
N MET A 11 -17.47 -17.57 8.66
CA MET A 11 -17.14 -16.15 8.53
C MET A 11 -16.62 -15.59 9.87
N ALA A 12 -17.35 -15.81 10.96
CA ALA A 12 -16.97 -15.31 12.29
C ALA A 12 -15.61 -15.86 12.73
N SER A 13 -15.35 -17.15 12.47
CA SER A 13 -14.05 -17.79 12.76
C SER A 13 -12.93 -17.21 11.91
N SER A 14 -13.19 -16.90 10.64
CA SER A 14 -12.21 -16.26 9.75
C SER A 14 -11.86 -14.85 10.22
N VAL A 15 -12.87 -14.04 10.56
CA VAL A 15 -12.69 -12.68 11.09
C VAL A 15 -11.94 -12.71 12.43
N TRP A 16 -12.30 -13.66 13.32
CA TRP A 16 -11.61 -13.83 14.60
C TRP A 16 -10.15 -14.22 14.40
N THR A 17 -9.86 -15.13 13.48
CA THR A 17 -8.49 -15.56 13.16
C THR A 17 -7.69 -14.41 12.58
N LEU A 18 -8.28 -13.62 11.67
CA LEU A 18 -7.64 -12.43 11.12
C LEU A 18 -7.32 -11.41 12.21
N ASN A 19 -8.25 -11.19 13.16
CA ASN A 19 -8.03 -10.29 14.29
C ASN A 19 -6.92 -10.79 15.22
N LYS A 20 -6.89 -12.09 15.53
CA LYS A 20 -5.80 -12.68 16.32
C LYS A 20 -4.46 -12.63 15.59
N LEU A 21 -4.45 -12.85 14.28
CA LEU A 21 -3.25 -12.74 13.47
C LEU A 21 -2.73 -11.31 13.48
N ALA A 22 -3.61 -10.33 13.30
CA ALA A 22 -3.30 -8.90 13.42
C ALA A 22 -2.65 -8.56 14.77
N LEU A 23 -3.20 -9.08 15.87
CA LEU A 23 -2.66 -8.91 17.22
C LEU A 23 -1.37 -9.70 17.50
N SER A 24 -1.12 -10.78 16.75
CA SER A 24 0.09 -11.60 16.88
C SER A 24 1.29 -11.05 16.10
N PHE A 25 1.07 -10.09 15.20
CA PHE A 25 2.16 -9.33 14.62
C PHE A 25 2.73 -8.40 15.69
N ASP A 26 3.70 -8.91 16.44
CA ASP A 26 4.75 -8.10 17.06
C ASP A 26 5.92 -8.15 16.08
N PRO A 27 6.12 -7.09 15.28
CA PRO A 27 5.91 -5.68 15.61
C PRO A 27 4.64 -5.03 15.04
N GLU A 28 4.19 -3.96 15.71
CA GLU A 28 3.05 -3.11 15.32
C GLU A 28 3.17 -2.67 13.85
N VAL A 29 2.16 -3.02 13.03
CA VAL A 29 2.12 -2.64 11.62
C VAL A 29 1.74 -1.17 11.53
N GLU A 30 2.72 -0.33 11.19
CA GLU A 30 2.51 1.09 10.97
C GLU A 30 2.12 1.29 9.50
N ILE A 31 0.90 1.78 9.27
CA ILE A 31 0.41 2.13 7.93
C ILE A 31 0.62 3.63 7.75
N ILE A 32 1.50 3.98 6.81
CA ILE A 32 1.77 5.38 6.48
C ILE A 32 1.17 5.65 5.10
N GLN A 33 0.14 6.48 5.07
CA GLN A 33 -0.48 6.89 3.82
C GLN A 33 0.22 8.13 3.28
N VAL A 34 0.73 8.02 2.06
CA VAL A 34 1.30 9.17 1.33
C VAL A 34 0.15 10.07 0.88
N GLU A 35 0.26 11.37 1.17
CA GLU A 35 -0.69 12.39 0.72
C GLU A 35 -0.61 12.63 -0.79
N SER A 36 -1.77 12.86 -1.42
CA SER A 36 -1.83 13.29 -2.82
C SER A 36 -1.28 14.71 -2.97
N GLY A 37 -0.44 14.94 -3.98
CA GLY A 37 0.18 16.24 -4.29
C GLY A 37 1.63 16.39 -3.84
N VAL A 38 2.17 15.42 -3.09
CA VAL A 38 3.57 15.42 -2.63
C VAL A 38 4.52 15.10 -3.80
N ASP A 39 5.70 15.71 -3.82
CA ASP A 39 6.73 15.40 -4.82
C ASP A 39 7.19 13.93 -4.69
N PHE A 40 7.31 13.23 -5.82
CA PHE A 40 7.70 11.83 -5.84
C PHE A 40 9.14 11.62 -5.35
N SER A 41 9.31 10.70 -4.40
CA SER A 41 10.64 10.26 -3.96
C SER A 41 10.86 8.78 -4.27
N ILE A 42 11.78 8.50 -5.18
CA ILE A 42 12.16 7.13 -5.59
C ILE A 42 12.73 6.27 -4.44
N VAL A 43 13.16 6.90 -3.35
CA VAL A 43 13.73 6.21 -2.18
C VAL A 43 12.62 5.68 -1.27
N PHE A 44 11.45 6.32 -1.25
CA PHE A 44 10.32 5.98 -0.36
C PHE A 44 9.12 5.41 -1.11
N MET A 45 8.98 5.73 -2.40
CA MET A 45 7.80 5.43 -3.20
C MET A 45 8.17 4.63 -4.46
N GLU A 46 7.34 3.64 -4.76
CA GLU A 46 7.40 2.88 -6.01
C GLU A 46 6.29 3.38 -6.95
N ASP A 47 6.64 3.79 -8.17
CA ASP A 47 5.63 4.08 -9.20
C ASP A 47 5.05 2.75 -9.70
N VAL A 48 3.71 2.63 -9.65
CA VAL A 48 2.98 1.45 -10.11
C VAL A 48 3.31 1.10 -11.57
N LEU A 49 3.62 2.10 -12.40
CA LEU A 49 3.99 1.91 -13.79
C LEU A 49 5.42 1.37 -13.96
N ARG A 50 6.32 1.60 -13.00
CA ARG A 50 7.70 1.06 -13.01
C ARG A 50 7.74 -0.47 -12.89
N ARG A 51 6.72 -1.12 -12.31
CA ARG A 51 6.67 -2.60 -12.30
C ARG A 51 6.51 -3.20 -13.70
N LYS A 52 5.99 -2.44 -14.67
CA LYS A 52 5.74 -2.91 -16.03
C LYS A 52 6.80 -2.48 -17.04
N GLU A 53 7.59 -1.45 -16.74
CA GLU A 53 8.56 -0.86 -17.68
C GLU A 53 10.00 -0.90 -17.16
N ASP A 54 10.94 -1.04 -18.10
CA ASP A 54 12.38 -1.21 -17.85
C ASP A 54 12.96 -0.08 -16.96
N LYS A 55 13.74 -0.46 -15.93
CA LYS A 55 14.20 0.41 -14.82
C LYS A 55 15.00 1.65 -15.27
N ARG A 56 15.51 1.65 -16.51
CA ARG A 56 16.39 2.68 -17.08
C ARG A 56 15.66 3.83 -17.77
N LEU A 57 14.43 3.65 -18.27
CA LEU A 57 13.71 4.70 -18.98
C LEU A 57 12.94 5.67 -18.05
N THR A 58 12.52 5.18 -16.88
CA THR A 58 11.59 5.91 -16.00
C THR A 58 12.23 6.98 -15.13
N VAL A 59 13.54 6.91 -14.84
CA VAL A 59 14.24 7.91 -13.98
C VAL A 59 14.18 9.33 -14.58
N ASN A 60 14.22 9.43 -15.91
CA ASN A 60 14.08 10.71 -16.61
C ASN A 60 12.62 11.19 -16.68
N LEU A 61 11.66 10.26 -16.57
CA LEU A 61 10.22 10.53 -16.70
C LEU A 61 9.56 10.94 -15.37
N THR A 62 10.22 10.70 -14.23
CA THR A 62 9.71 11.02 -12.88
C THR A 62 10.12 12.41 -12.38
N ARG A 63 11.01 13.12 -13.08
CA ARG A 63 11.47 14.46 -12.69
C ARG A 63 10.32 15.48 -12.83
N GLY A 64 9.83 16.00 -11.71
CA GLY A 64 8.75 16.99 -11.67
C GLY A 64 7.33 16.42 -11.61
N LYS A 65 7.17 15.10 -11.41
CA LYS A 65 5.87 14.48 -11.16
C LYS A 65 5.55 14.47 -9.66
N VAL A 66 4.26 14.60 -9.36
CA VAL A 66 3.71 14.51 -8.00
C VAL A 66 2.86 13.26 -7.85
N VAL A 67 2.66 12.84 -6.61
CA VAL A 67 1.75 11.75 -6.27
C VAL A 67 0.32 12.17 -6.60
N GLY A 68 -0.33 11.50 -7.55
CA GLY A 68 -1.75 11.72 -7.84
C GLY A 68 -2.62 11.07 -6.78
N PHE A 69 -2.38 9.77 -6.53
CA PHE A 69 -3.05 9.01 -5.48
C PHE A 69 -2.22 7.78 -5.08
N THR A 70 -2.45 7.31 -3.87
CA THR A 70 -1.79 6.14 -3.29
C THR A 70 -2.60 4.89 -3.61
N VAL A 71 -2.01 3.94 -4.34
CA VAL A 71 -2.64 2.65 -4.69
C VAL A 71 -2.47 1.66 -3.55
N VAL A 72 -1.27 1.62 -2.99
CA VAL A 72 -0.92 0.79 -1.82
C VAL A 72 -0.21 1.71 -0.84
N PRO A 73 -0.70 1.87 0.39
CA PRO A 73 -0.02 2.67 1.39
C PRO A 73 1.33 2.04 1.76
N GLU A 74 2.19 2.82 2.40
CA GLU A 74 3.43 2.29 2.94
C GLU A 74 3.09 1.41 4.14
N PHE A 75 3.65 0.20 4.17
CA PHE A 75 3.50 -0.71 5.30
C PHE A 75 4.85 -0.91 5.96
N LYS A 76 4.92 -0.59 7.24
CA LYS A 76 6.10 -0.87 8.05
C LYS A 76 5.75 -1.93 9.07
N VAL A 77 6.35 -3.10 8.90
CA VAL A 77 6.23 -4.25 9.80
C VAL A 77 7.57 -4.35 10.53
N GLY A 78 7.70 -3.59 11.61
CA GLY A 78 8.91 -3.53 12.43
C GLY A 78 10.08 -2.89 11.73
N CYS A 79 11.10 -3.69 11.41
CA CYS A 79 12.25 -3.26 10.63
C CYS A 79 12.05 -3.40 9.12
N THR A 80 10.97 -4.08 8.68
CA THR A 80 10.69 -4.28 7.25
C THR A 80 9.80 -3.14 6.75
N VAL A 81 10.29 -2.37 5.79
CA VAL A 81 9.53 -1.31 5.12
C VAL A 81 9.12 -1.80 3.73
N ILE A 82 7.83 -1.82 3.47
CA ILE A 82 7.24 -2.05 2.15
C ILE A 82 6.87 -0.67 1.60
N GLN A 83 7.62 -0.22 0.60
CA GLN A 83 7.44 1.08 -0.03
C GLN A 83 6.01 1.28 -0.55
N SER A 84 5.49 2.49 -0.37
CA SER A 84 4.19 2.90 -0.89
C SER A 84 4.16 2.82 -2.41
N GLN A 85 3.10 2.24 -2.97
CA GLN A 85 2.89 2.25 -4.42
C GLN A 85 1.99 3.41 -4.80
N VAL A 86 2.53 4.34 -5.56
CA VAL A 86 1.88 5.59 -5.92
C VAL A 86 1.66 5.67 -7.42
N TYR A 87 0.56 6.30 -7.82
CA TYR A 87 0.37 6.72 -9.19
C TYR A 87 0.89 8.15 -9.36
N LEU A 88 1.77 8.36 -10.35
CA LEU A 88 2.36 9.66 -10.61
C LEU A 88 1.57 10.46 -11.63
N THR A 89 1.35 11.73 -11.32
CA THR A 89 0.72 12.70 -12.23
C THR A 89 1.64 13.90 -12.44
N SER A 90 1.52 14.54 -13.61
CA SER A 90 2.23 15.79 -13.93
C SER A 90 1.47 17.03 -13.45
N LEU A 91 0.29 16.86 -12.86
CA LEU A 91 -0.58 17.95 -12.40
C LEU A 91 -0.31 18.23 -10.92
N LYS A 92 0.36 19.35 -10.62
CA LYS A 92 0.38 19.89 -9.25
C LYS A 92 -1.02 20.44 -8.94
N CYS A 93 -1.76 19.77 -8.06
CA CYS A 93 -2.96 20.38 -7.47
C CYS A 93 -2.49 21.60 -6.66
N LYS A 94 -3.12 22.74 -6.96
CA LYS A 94 -2.77 24.07 -6.46
C LYS A 94 -3.51 24.37 -5.17
#